data_AF-A0A6L7X590-F1
#
_entry.id   AF-A0A6L7X590-F1
#
_cell.length_a   1.000
_cell.length_b   1.000
_cell.length_c   1.000
_cell.angle_alpha   90.00
_cell.angle_beta   90.00
_cell.angle_gamma   90.00
#
_symmetry.space_group_name_H-M   'P 1'
#
loop_
_entity.id
_entity.type
_entity.pdbx_description
1 polymer ?
#
loop_
_entity_poly.entity_id
_entity_poly.type
_entity_poly.pdbx_seq_one_letter_code
_entity_poly.pdbx_strand_id
1 'polypeptide(L)'
;MRMHMRRFTRLTNAFSKKAYNLSCAAALHFMVYNFVKSHATLARANYGRPTTPAMAAGIAPQPRTYEEVIALLEAREPDAREVSTRRKDYQDQT
;
A
#
# COMPACT_ATOMS: atom_id res chain seq x y z
N MET A 1 -2.02 -0.31 -10.39
CA MET A 1 -0.98 0.67 -10.78
C MET A 1 -1.49 1.87 -11.56
N ARG A 2 -2.30 1.72 -12.63
CA ARG A 2 -2.51 2.79 -13.63
C ARG A 2 -3.02 4.15 -13.12
N MET A 3 -4.12 4.22 -12.37
CA MET A 3 -4.67 5.51 -11.88
C MET A 3 -4.16 5.93 -10.50
N HIS A 4 -3.99 4.97 -9.59
CA HIS A 4 -3.60 5.25 -8.21
C HIS A 4 -2.09 5.37 -7.99
N MET A 5 -1.26 5.02 -8.97
CA MET A 5 0.20 5.08 -8.85
C MET A 5 0.86 5.73 -10.07
N ARG A 6 0.99 7.06 -10.01
CA ARG A 6 1.59 7.86 -11.10
C ARG A 6 3.11 7.71 -11.24
N ARG A 7 3.77 7.09 -10.26
CA ARG A 7 5.24 6.88 -10.28
C ARG A 7 5.73 5.99 -11.43
N PHE A 8 4.87 5.17 -12.02
CA PHE A 8 5.18 4.31 -13.16
C PHE A 8 4.71 4.88 -14.51
N THR A 9 4.17 6.09 -14.54
CA THR A 9 3.74 6.74 -15.78
C THR A 9 4.79 7.77 -16.23
N ARG A 10 4.98 7.96 -17.54
CA ARG A 10 5.85 8.99 -18.10
C ARG A 10 5.19 10.37 -17.96
N LEU A 11 5.98 11.45 -17.93
CA LEU A 11 5.53 12.85 -17.79
C LEU A 11 4.79 13.14 -16.47
N THR A 12 5.46 12.89 -15.33
CA THR A 12 4.92 13.23 -14.01
C THR A 12 6.03 13.62 -13.03
N ASN A 13 5.73 14.58 -12.16
CA ASN A 13 6.66 15.07 -11.13
C ASN A 13 6.73 14.15 -9.90
N ALA A 14 5.95 13.06 -9.84
CA ALA A 14 5.89 12.15 -8.69
C ALA A 14 7.06 11.15 -8.62
N PHE A 15 8.23 11.50 -9.13
CA PHE A 15 9.44 10.68 -9.12
C PHE A 15 10.32 10.99 -7.90
N SER A 16 10.92 9.96 -7.31
CA SER A 16 11.94 10.09 -6.27
C SER A 16 13.19 9.34 -6.71
N LYS A 17 14.37 9.93 -6.51
CA LYS A 17 15.66 9.30 -6.86
C LYS A 17 15.96 8.06 -6.01
N LYS A 18 15.49 8.03 -4.77
CA LYS A 18 15.73 6.90 -3.85
C LYS A 18 14.79 5.75 -4.17
N ALA A 19 15.34 4.59 -4.53
CA ALA A 19 14.59 3.39 -4.87
C ALA A 19 13.66 2.92 -3.74
N TYR A 20 14.08 3.06 -2.48
CA TYR A 20 13.27 2.68 -1.33
C TYR A 20 11.96 3.49 -1.21
N ASN A 21 11.94 4.75 -1.65
CA ASN A 21 10.69 5.50 -1.68
C ASN A 21 9.70 4.91 -2.70
N LEU A 22 10.19 4.36 -3.81
CA LEU A 22 9.36 3.66 -4.80
C LEU A 22 8.84 2.34 -4.24
N SER A 23 9.67 1.56 -3.54
CA SER A 23 9.22 0.31 -2.92
C SER A 23 8.13 0.55 -1.88
N CYS A 24 8.26 1.58 -1.04
CA CYS A 24 7.23 1.95 -0.07
C CYS A 24 5.90 2.33 -0.76
N ALA A 25 5.96 3.13 -1.83
CA ALA A 25 4.76 3.50 -2.58
C ALA A 25 4.09 2.28 -3.24
N ALA A 26 4.88 1.34 -3.78
CA ALA A 26 4.36 0.10 -4.36
C ALA A 26 3.71 -0.79 -3.29
N ALA A 27 4.35 -0.95 -2.12
CA ALA A 27 3.84 -1.73 -1.01
C ALA A 27 2.48 -1.20 -0.54
N LEU A 28 2.36 0.12 -0.33
CA LEU A 28 1.10 0.76 0.04
C LEU A 28 0.01 0.56 -1.02
N HIS A 29 0.36 0.72 -2.30
CA HIS A 29 -0.59 0.51 -3.40
C HIS A 29 -1.15 -0.92 -3.41
N PHE A 30 -0.29 -1.93 -3.26
CA PHE A 30 -0.73 -3.32 -3.24
C PHE A 30 -1.53 -3.68 -1.99
N MET A 31 -1.19 -3.11 -0.83
CA MET A 31 -1.96 -3.33 0.39
C MET A 31 -3.40 -2.83 0.22
N VAL A 32 -3.57 -1.57 -0.20
CA VAL A 32 -4.89 -0.96 -0.38
C VAL A 32 -5.68 -1.65 -1.49
N TYR A 33 -5.04 -1.98 -2.61
CA TYR A 33 -5.73 -2.60 -3.75
C TYR A 33 -6.22 -4.02 -3.45
N ASN A 34 -5.44 -4.82 -2.72
CA ASN A 34 -5.79 -6.22 -2.46
C ASN A 34 -6.73 -6.41 -1.27
N PHE A 35 -6.59 -5.60 -0.22
CA PHE A 35 -7.28 -5.84 1.05
C PHE A 35 -8.40 -4.85 1.37
N VAL A 36 -8.31 -3.60 0.89
CA VAL A 36 -9.30 -2.55 1.25
C VAL A 36 -10.27 -2.28 0.11
N LYS A 37 -9.76 -2.07 -1.09
CA LYS A 37 -10.57 -1.61 -2.22
C LYS A 37 -11.34 -2.77 -2.86
N SER A 38 -12.65 -2.58 -3.02
CA SER A 38 -13.46 -3.48 -3.83
C SER A 38 -13.10 -3.40 -5.31
N HIS A 39 -12.96 -4.56 -5.94
CA HIS A 39 -12.65 -4.66 -7.36
C HIS A 39 -13.93 -4.69 -8.18
N ALA A 40 -14.07 -3.78 -9.15
CA ALA A 40 -15.31 -3.61 -9.92
C ALA A 40 -15.78 -4.91 -10.61
N THR A 41 -14.89 -5.61 -11.31
CA THR A 41 -15.23 -6.85 -12.03
C THR A 41 -15.55 -8.00 -11.06
N LEU A 42 -14.83 -8.10 -9.94
CA LEU A 42 -15.05 -9.19 -8.97
C LEU A 42 -16.33 -8.96 -8.19
N ALA A 43 -16.62 -7.71 -7.83
CA ALA A 43 -17.89 -7.34 -7.21
C ALA A 43 -19.06 -7.65 -8.14
N ARG A 44 -18.93 -7.35 -9.44
CA ARG A 44 -19.96 -7.71 -10.44
C ARG A 44 -20.14 -9.23 -10.59
N ALA A 45 -19.05 -10.00 -10.59
CA ALA A 45 -19.12 -11.46 -10.63
C ALA A 45 -19.80 -12.05 -9.38
N ASN A 46 -19.60 -11.42 -8.23
CA ASN A 46 -20.19 -11.83 -6.94
C ASN A 46 -21.53 -11.15 -6.67
N TYR A 47 -22.43 -11.11 -7.66
CA TYR A 47 -23.79 -10.58 -7.52
C TYR A 47 -23.88 -9.16 -6.96
N GLY A 48 -22.86 -8.32 -7.21
CA GLY A 48 -22.76 -6.96 -6.68
C GLY A 48 -22.18 -6.84 -5.28
N ARG A 49 -21.81 -7.95 -4.62
CA ARG A 49 -21.21 -7.92 -3.28
C ARG A 49 -19.78 -7.36 -3.34
N PRO A 50 -19.42 -6.41 -2.45
CA PRO A 50 -18.05 -5.93 -2.31
C PRO A 50 -17.05 -7.09 -2.19
N THR A 51 -16.15 -7.21 -3.17
CA THR A 51 -15.18 -8.30 -3.25
C THR A 51 -13.83 -7.71 -3.57
N THR A 52 -12.85 -7.96 -2.71
CA THR A 52 -11.46 -7.58 -2.93
C THR A 52 -10.69 -8.69 -3.63
N PRO A 53 -9.55 -8.39 -4.28
CA PRO A 53 -8.69 -9.42 -4.85
C PRO A 53 -8.24 -10.48 -3.84
N ALA A 54 -7.93 -10.09 -2.59
CA ALA A 54 -7.54 -11.03 -1.54
C ALA A 54 -8.69 -11.98 -1.15
N MET A 55 -9.94 -11.53 -1.23
CA MET A 55 -11.11 -12.39 -1.02
C MET A 55 -11.28 -13.40 -2.15
N ALA A 56 -11.15 -12.96 -3.41
CA ALA A 56 -11.23 -13.87 -4.55
C ALA A 56 -10.12 -14.92 -4.54
N ALA A 57 -8.96 -14.60 -3.97
CA ALA A 57 -7.86 -15.54 -3.76
C ALA A 57 -8.00 -16.42 -2.50
N GLY A 58 -9.03 -16.22 -1.66
CA GLY A 58 -9.22 -16.97 -0.41
C GLY A 58 -8.25 -16.60 0.71
N ILE A 59 -7.55 -15.48 0.62
CA ILE A 59 -6.54 -15.03 1.60
C ILE A 59 -7.19 -14.26 2.75
N ALA A 60 -8.25 -13.49 2.45
CA ALA A 60 -8.96 -12.68 3.44
C ALA A 60 -10.46 -12.95 3.38
N PRO A 61 -11.15 -13.07 4.54
CA PRO A 61 -12.59 -13.33 4.56
C PRO A 61 -13.44 -12.08 4.24
N GLN A 62 -12.91 -10.88 4.51
CA GLN A 62 -13.59 -9.61 4.35
C GLN A 62 -12.64 -8.49 3.93
N PRO A 63 -13.14 -7.39 3.36
CA PRO A 63 -12.35 -6.19 3.13
C PRO A 63 -11.88 -5.60 4.45
N ARG A 64 -10.62 -5.16 4.51
CA ARG A 64 -10.08 -4.40 5.64
C ARG A 64 -10.50 -2.95 5.55
N THR A 65 -10.56 -2.27 6.69
CA THR A 65 -10.73 -0.82 6.75
C THR A 65 -9.38 -0.10 6.73
N TYR A 66 -9.40 1.22 6.52
CA TYR A 66 -8.16 2.00 6.58
C TYR A 66 -7.60 2.08 8.01
N GLU A 67 -8.46 2.09 9.03
CA GLU A 67 -8.03 2.11 10.43
C GLU A 67 -7.23 0.85 10.78
N GLU A 68 -7.66 -0.32 10.32
CA GLU A 68 -6.92 -1.57 10.52
C GLU A 68 -5.53 -1.54 9.88
N VAL A 69 -5.40 -0.91 8.71
CA VAL A 69 -4.09 -0.79 8.03
C VAL A 69 -3.16 0.14 8.81
N ILE A 70 -3.68 1.25 9.34
CA ILE A 70 -2.91 2.18 10.17
C ILE A 70 -2.49 1.50 11.48
N ALA A 71 -3.40 0.79 12.14
CA ALA A 71 -3.11 0.07 13.38
C ALA A 71 -2.00 -0.98 13.21
N LEU A 72 -1.93 -1.66 12.06
CA LEU A 72 -0.83 -2.57 11.75
C LEU A 72 0.51 -1.85 11.59
N LEU A 73 0.48 -0.65 11.02
CA LEU A 73 1.69 0.17 10.86
C LEU A 73 2.18 0.63 12.23
N GLU A 74 1.29 1.17 13.06
CA GLU A 74 1.60 1.62 14.43
C GLU A 74 2.14 0.46 15.30
N ALA A 75 1.53 -0.72 15.21
CA ALA A 75 2.01 -1.91 15.93
C ALA A 75 3.40 -2.38 15.46
N ARG A 76 3.80 -2.05 14.23
CA ARG A 76 5.09 -2.43 13.66
C ARG A 76 6.15 -1.34 13.79
N GLU A 77 5.74 -0.08 13.93
CA GLU A 77 6.66 1.02 14.11
C GLU A 77 7.41 0.90 15.43
N PRO A 78 8.74 1.02 15.39
CA PRO A 78 9.55 1.10 16.61
C PRO A 78 9.27 2.42 17.33
N ASP A 79 9.54 2.46 18.65
CA ASP A 79 9.37 3.67 19.46
C ASP A 79 10.09 4.87 18.80
N ALA A 80 9.49 6.07 18.86
CA ALA A 80 9.87 7.22 18.02
C ALA A 80 11.35 7.64 18.16
N ARG A 81 11.98 7.26 19.27
CA ARG A 81 13.41 7.45 19.56
C ARG A 81 14.32 6.68 18.59
N GLU A 82 13.93 5.46 18.20
CA GLU A 82 14.68 4.60 17.27
C GLU A 82 14.51 4.99 15.79
N VAL A 83 13.45 5.72 15.44
CA VAL A 83 13.22 6.20 14.07
C VAL A 83 14.19 7.35 13.75
N SER A 84 14.53 8.17 14.75
CA SER A 84 15.44 9.32 14.59
C SER A 84 16.86 8.92 14.20
N THR A 85 17.33 7.77 14.68
CA THR A 85 18.67 7.22 14.37
C THR A 85 18.70 6.65 12.94
N ARG A 86 17.72 5.82 12.58
CA ARG A 86 17.61 5.22 11.23
C ARG A 86 17.43 6.23 10.09
N ARG A 87 16.82 7.39 10.36
CA ARG A 87 16.67 8.47 9.36
C ARG A 87 18.00 9.09 8.94
N LYS A 88 19.00 9.14 9.83
CA LYS A 88 20.36 9.63 9.52
C LYS A 88 21.10 8.62 8.62
N ASP A 89 21.06 7.35 8.99
CA ASP A 89 21.71 6.26 8.23
C ASP A 89 21.20 6.18 6.77
N TYR A 90 19.94 6.52 6.54
CA TYR A 90 19.31 6.52 5.21
C TYR A 90 19.62 7.78 4.38
N GLN A 91 20.04 8.90 5.00
CA GLN A 91 20.50 10.09 4.29
C GLN A 91 21.94 9.94 3.79
N ASP A 92 22.77 9.12 4.44
CA ASP A 92 24.19 8.95 4.14
C ASP A 92 24.51 7.87 3.08
N GLN A 93 23.49 7.12 2.58
CA GLN A 93 23.65 6.04 1.58
C GLN A 93 23.41 6.47 0.12
N THR A 94 23.40 7.77 -0.19
CA THR A 94 23.24 8.30 -1.56
C THR A 94 24.50 8.93 -2.11
#